data_AF-K9SU80-F1
#
_entry.id   AF-K9SU80-F1
#
_cell.length_a   1.000
_cell.length_b   1.000
_cell.length_c   1.000
_cell.angle_alpha   90.00
_cell.angle_beta   90.00
_cell.angle_gamma   90.00
#
_symmetry.space_group_name_H-M   'P 1'
#
loop_
_entity.id
_entity.type
_entity.pdbx_description
1 polymer ?
#
loop_
_entity_poly.entity_id
_entity_poly.type
_entity_poly.pdbx_seq_one_letter_code
_entity_poly.pdbx_strand_id
1 'polypeptide(L)'
;MSKRAFQKHFVEIHKQKALEVNLYQQSATEWLAHSPDSKTYHNIEIANNRITCTCEDYRNQQQILRNACCKHIYSLLFQNGFNSLRDYQAKQAA
;
A
#
# COMPACT_ATOMS: atom_id res chain seq x y z
N MET A 1 -16.36 -14.07 14.66
CA MET A 1 -14.95 -13.71 14.35
C MET A 1 -14.53 -12.61 15.32
N SER A 2 -13.35 -12.68 15.94
CA SER A 2 -12.87 -11.59 16.83
C SER A 2 -12.34 -10.40 16.01
N LYS A 3 -12.32 -9.20 16.59
CA LYS A 3 -11.76 -7.99 15.94
C LYS A 3 -10.32 -8.20 15.47
N ARG A 4 -9.50 -8.87 16.29
CA ARG A 4 -8.10 -9.19 15.97
C ARG A 4 -8.00 -10.17 14.80
N ALA A 5 -8.85 -11.20 14.76
CA ALA A 5 -8.89 -12.15 13.65
C ALA A 5 -9.33 -11.45 12.35
N PHE A 6 -10.31 -10.56 12.42
CA PHE A 6 -10.74 -9.74 11.28
C PHE A 6 -9.62 -8.85 10.75
N GLN A 7 -8.92 -8.12 11.63
CA GLN A 7 -7.81 -7.26 11.22
C GLN A 7 -6.66 -8.04 10.58
N LYS A 8 -6.33 -9.21 11.14
CA LYS A 8 -5.31 -10.10 10.56
C LYS A 8 -5.71 -10.53 9.15
N HIS A 9 -6.93 -11.02 9.00
CA HIS A 9 -7.45 -11.48 7.71
C HIS A 9 -7.53 -10.33 6.68
N PHE A 10 -7.96 -9.15 7.13
CA PHE A 10 -7.98 -7.93 6.31
C PHE A 10 -6.59 -7.62 5.76
N VAL A 11 -5.56 -7.60 6.61
CA VAL A 11 -4.17 -7.36 6.19
C VAL A 11 -3.68 -8.44 5.23
N GLU A 12 -3.94 -9.71 5.52
CA GLU A 12 -3.53 -10.84 4.68
C GLU A 12 -4.13 -10.74 3.27
N ILE A 13 -5.42 -10.39 3.14
CA ILE A 13 -6.07 -10.18 1.84
C ILE A 13 -5.37 -9.07 1.05
N HIS A 14 -5.05 -7.94 1.68
CA HIS A 14 -4.41 -6.82 0.98
C HIS A 14 -2.99 -7.18 0.50
N LYS A 15 -2.26 -7.95 1.32
CA LYS A 15 -0.95 -8.48 0.95
C LYS A 15 -1.02 -9.46 -0.22
N GLN A 16 -2.00 -10.36 -0.23
CA GLN A 16 -2.18 -11.30 -1.34
C GLN A 16 -2.51 -10.55 -2.64
N LYS A 17 -3.48 -9.62 -2.59
CA LYS A 17 -3.85 -8.79 -3.75
C LYS A 17 -2.73 -7.89 -4.25
N ALA A 18 -1.76 -7.55 -3.41
CA ALA A 18 -0.61 -6.74 -3.81
C ALA A 18 0.35 -7.47 -4.77
N LEU A 19 0.35 -8.80 -4.75
CA LEU A 19 1.20 -9.63 -5.63
C LEU A 19 0.76 -9.56 -7.10
N GLU A 20 -0.48 -9.17 -7.34
CA GLU A 20 -1.07 -9.04 -8.69
C GLU A 20 -0.94 -7.61 -9.24
N VAL A 21 -0.36 -6.67 -8.47
CA VAL A 21 -0.21 -5.27 -8.87
C VAL A 21 1.12 -5.08 -9.59
N ASN A 22 1.04 -4.53 -10.80
CA ASN A 22 2.19 -4.04 -11.54
C ASN A 22 2.51 -2.60 -11.12
N LEU A 23 3.79 -2.29 -10.95
CA LEU A 23 4.28 -0.96 -10.61
C LEU A 23 5.17 -0.40 -11.71
N TYR A 24 4.94 0.87 -12.03
CA TYR A 24 5.72 1.62 -13.01
C TYR A 24 6.25 2.88 -12.33
N GLN A 25 7.56 2.94 -12.12
CA GLN A 25 8.19 4.12 -11.54
C GLN A 25 8.07 5.30 -12.51
N GLN A 26 7.55 6.43 -12.02
CA GLN A 26 7.45 7.68 -12.79
C GLN A 26 8.55 8.66 -12.40
N SER A 27 8.94 8.68 -11.12
CA SER A 27 10.03 9.50 -10.60
C SER A 27 10.69 8.85 -9.39
N ALA A 28 11.61 9.55 -8.73
CA ALA A 28 12.22 9.07 -7.49
C ALA A 28 11.22 8.88 -6.35
N THR A 29 10.07 9.58 -6.40
CA THR A 29 9.07 9.62 -5.33
C THR A 29 7.66 9.24 -5.81
N GLU A 30 7.49 8.89 -7.08
CA GLU A 30 6.17 8.60 -7.66
C GLU A 30 6.16 7.29 -8.46
N TRP A 31 5.09 6.52 -8.27
CA TRP A 31 4.82 5.27 -8.97
C TRP A 31 3.38 5.23 -9.47
N LEU A 32 3.18 4.60 -10.61
CA LEU A 32 1.87 4.18 -11.09
C LEU A 32 1.65 2.71 -10.75
N ALA A 33 0.50 2.41 -10.16
CA ALA A 33 0.06 1.06 -9.86
C ALA A 33 -1.10 0.65 -10.75
N HIS A 34 -1.01 -0.55 -11.32
CA HIS A 34 -2.02 -1.13 -12.21
C HIS A 34 -2.31 -2.58 -11.81
N SER A 35 -3.58 -2.94 -11.71
CA SER A 35 -3.98 -4.35 -11.59
C SER A 35 -4.47 -4.85 -12.95
N PRO A 36 -4.06 -6.04 -13.42
CA PRO A 36 -4.43 -6.57 -14.74
C PRO A 36 -5.95 -6.67 -14.98
N ASP A 37 -6.72 -6.87 -13.91
CA ASP A 37 -8.19 -6.95 -13.92
C ASP A 37 -8.87 -5.58 -13.98
N SER A 38 -8.12 -4.49 -13.83
CA SER A 38 -8.61 -3.11 -13.77
C SER A 38 -8.19 -2.30 -14.98
N LYS A 39 -9.06 -1.38 -15.43
CA LYS A 39 -8.71 -0.37 -16.44
C LYS A 39 -8.15 0.92 -15.84
N THR A 40 -7.98 0.96 -14.52
CA THR A 40 -7.61 2.16 -13.77
C THR A 40 -6.19 2.06 -13.24
N TYR A 41 -5.46 3.16 -13.35
CA TYR A 41 -4.16 3.36 -12.73
C TYR A 41 -4.32 4.19 -11.45
N HIS A 42 -3.50 3.89 -10.47
CA HIS A 42 -3.46 4.62 -9.21
C HIS A 42 -2.05 5.17 -8.96
N ASN A 43 -1.95 6.43 -8.59
CA ASN A 43 -0.68 7.03 -8.24
C ASN A 43 -0.35 6.67 -6.80
N ILE A 44 0.91 6.33 -6.57
CA ILE A 44 1.53 6.19 -5.26
C ILE A 44 2.62 7.25 -5.16
N GLU A 45 2.60 8.02 -4.07
CA GLU A 45 3.57 9.07 -3.80
C GLU A 45 4.26 8.80 -2.47
N ILE A 46 5.59 8.95 -2.45
CA ILE A 46 6.40 8.93 -1.23
C ILE A 46 6.81 10.37 -0.92
N ALA A 47 6.25 10.94 0.15
CA ALA A 47 6.58 12.29 0.60
C ALA A 47 6.57 12.35 2.13
N ASN A 48 7.54 13.08 2.71
CA ASN A 48 7.60 13.34 4.16
C ASN A 48 7.51 12.06 5.02
N ASN A 49 8.24 11.01 4.62
CA ASN A 49 8.22 9.69 5.26
C ASN A 49 6.82 9.02 5.33
N ARG A 50 5.93 9.40 4.40
CA ARG A 50 4.60 8.81 4.23
C ARG A 50 4.47 8.31 2.80
N ILE A 51 3.73 7.21 2.65
CA ILE A 51 3.34 6.68 1.36
C ILE A 51 1.84 6.93 1.22
N THR A 52 1.44 7.62 0.16
CA THR A 52 0.04 7.89 -0.14
C THR A 52 -0.39 7.20 -1.43
N CYS A 53 -1.68 6.93 -1.58
CA CYS A 53 -2.21 6.34 -2.80
C CYS A 53 -3.53 7.00 -3.20
N THR A 54 -3.77 7.16 -4.50
CA THR A 54 -5.01 7.79 -5.00
C THR A 54 -6.23 6.86 -5.03
N CYS A 55 -6.06 5.56 -4.76
CA CYS A 55 -7.15 4.59 -4.78
C CYS A 55 -8.18 4.81 -3.67
N GLU A 56 -9.43 4.39 -3.92
CA GLU A 56 -10.54 4.57 -2.99
C GLU A 56 -10.34 3.82 -1.67
N ASP A 57 -9.82 2.59 -1.72
CA ASP A 57 -9.51 1.79 -0.54
C ASP A 57 -8.54 2.51 0.42
N TYR A 58 -7.49 3.15 -0.12
CA TYR A 58 -6.60 3.99 0.69
C TYR A 58 -7.34 5.15 1.35
N ARG A 59 -8.20 5.86 0.61
CA ARG A 59 -8.97 6.99 1.16
C ARG A 59 -9.90 6.53 2.29
N ASN A 60 -10.59 5.41 2.10
CA ASN A 60 -11.50 4.83 3.09
C ASN A 60 -10.74 4.39 4.34
N GLN A 61 -9.62 3.66 4.16
CA GLN A 61 -8.76 3.28 5.28
C GLN A 61 -8.20 4.50 6.01
N GLN A 62 -7.84 5.58 5.30
CA GLN A 62 -7.28 6.77 5.92
C GLN A 62 -8.31 7.49 6.80
N GLN A 63 -9.58 7.53 6.36
CA GLN A 63 -10.68 8.10 7.13
C GLN A 63 -11.00 7.27 8.39
N ILE A 64 -10.95 5.93 8.29
CA ILE A 64 -11.36 5.03 9.38
C ILE A 64 -10.22 4.73 10.36
N LEU A 65 -9.03 4.43 9.85
CA LEU A 65 -7.91 3.86 10.62
C LEU A 65 -6.77 4.86 10.87
N ARG A 66 -6.77 6.03 10.20
CA ARG A 66 -5.70 7.05 10.20
C ARG A 66 -4.32 6.59 9.68
N ASN A 67 -4.09 5.28 9.58
CA ASN A 67 -2.92 4.64 9.00
C ASN A 67 -3.39 3.68 7.90
N ALA A 68 -3.44 4.18 6.66
CA ALA A 68 -3.87 3.40 5.51
C ALA A 68 -2.71 2.66 4.83
N CYS A 69 -2.98 1.42 4.40
CA CYS A 69 -2.05 0.62 3.61
C CYS A 69 -2.87 -0.27 2.67
N CYS A 70 -3.23 0.28 1.50
CA CYS A 70 -3.96 -0.45 0.47
C CYS A 70 -3.06 -1.48 -0.24
N LYS A 71 -3.66 -2.29 -1.12
CA LYS A 71 -2.91 -3.29 -1.91
C LYS A 71 -1.76 -2.68 -2.74
N HIS A 72 -1.95 -1.46 -3.26
CA HIS A 72 -0.94 -0.77 -4.08
C HIS A 72 0.29 -0.37 -3.26
N ILE A 73 0.08 0.13 -2.03
CA ILE A 73 1.18 0.46 -1.11
C ILE A 73 1.91 -0.81 -0.69
N TYR A 74 1.20 -1.91 -0.39
CA TYR A 74 1.86 -3.19 -0.10
C TYR A 74 2.72 -3.68 -1.27
N SER A 75 2.25 -3.53 -2.51
CA SER A 75 3.04 -3.90 -3.70
C SER A 75 4.35 -3.11 -3.75
N LEU A 76 4.28 -1.78 -3.49
CA LEU A 76 5.47 -0.93 -3.47
C LEU A 76 6.42 -1.33 -2.33
N LEU A 77 5.89 -1.62 -1.14
CA LEU A 77 6.69 -2.09 -0.01
C LEU A 77 7.42 -3.39 -0.35
N PHE A 78 6.73 -4.37 -0.94
CA PHE A 78 7.33 -5.65 -1.34
C PHE A 78 8.43 -5.47 -2.38
N GLN A 79 8.21 -4.63 -3.39
CA GLN A 79 9.23 -4.31 -4.38
C GLN A 79 10.50 -3.69 -3.75
N ASN A 80 10.33 -2.96 -2.64
CA ASN A 80 11.43 -2.35 -1.89
C ASN A 80 11.96 -3.26 -0.75
N GLY A 81 11.54 -4.53 -0.67
CA GLY A 81 12.01 -5.50 0.31
C GLY A 81 11.40 -5.36 1.72
N PHE A 82 10.33 -4.59 1.88
CA PHE A 82 9.64 -4.38 3.16
C PHE A 82 8.36 -5.22 3.25
N ASN A 83 8.12 -5.83 4.41
CA ASN A 83 6.92 -6.64 4.64
C ASN A 83 5.76 -5.88 5.29
N SER A 84 6.01 -4.66 5.77
CA SER A 84 5.01 -3.81 6.39
C SER A 84 5.38 -2.33 6.28
N LEU A 85 4.38 -1.46 6.38
CA LEU A 85 4.58 -0.02 6.45
C LEU A 85 5.46 0.38 7.65
N ARG A 86 5.35 -0.36 8.76
CA ARG A 86 6.17 -0.14 9.96
C ARG A 86 7.65 -0.39 9.69
N ASP A 87 7.98 -1.46 8.97
CA ASP A 87 9.38 -1.80 8.64
C ASP A 87 10.01 -0.71 7.77
N TYR A 88 9.24 -0.22 6.79
CA TYR A 88 9.64 0.90 5.94
C TYR A 88 9.87 2.17 6.75
N GLN A 89 8.91 2.56 7.59
CA GLN A 89 9.02 3.76 8.43
C GLN A 89 10.18 3.69 9.41
N ALA A 90 10.45 2.52 10.00
CA ALA A 90 11.57 2.31 10.90
C ALA A 90 12.92 2.47 10.18
N LYS A 91 13.01 2.02 8.91
CA LYS A 91 14.22 2.15 8.09
C LYS A 91 14.51 3.60 7.69
N GLN A 92 13.47 4.39 7.42
CA GLN A 92 13.60 5.80 7.03
C GLN A 92 13.90 6.74 8.20
N ALA A 93 13.68 6.28 9.43
CA ALA A 93 13.97 7.03 10.65
C ALA A 93 15.36 6.74 11.24
N ALA A 94 16.12 5.82 10.64
CA ALA A 94 17.48 5.45 11.02
C ALA A 94 18.50 6.13 10.11
#